data_AF-A0A433PK45-F1
#
_entry.id   AF-A0A433PK45-F1
#
_cell.length_a   1.000
_cell.length_b   1.000
_cell.length_c   1.000
_cell.angle_alpha   90.00
_cell.angle_beta   90.00
_cell.angle_gamma   90.00
#
_symmetry.space_group_name_H-M   'P 1'
#
loop_
_entity.id
_entity.type
_entity.pdbx_description
1 polymer ?
#
loop_
_entity_poly.entity_id
_entity_poly.type
_entity_poly.pdbx_seq_one_letter_code
_entity_poly.pdbx_strand_id
1 'polypeptide(L)'
;MESTAIPVTQDSYEPSDEYQLTSENASENDYTEEPDNVVVPCLLCRNRKRRCDGRRPTCFQCKDSNLVCLYTDQVAAKLSD
;
A
#
# COMPACT_ATOMS: atom_id res chain seq x y z
N MET A 1 -24.06 55.06 -0.60
CA MET A 1 -23.77 53.75 -0.01
C MET A 1 -25.07 52.99 -0.02
N GLU A 2 -25.39 52.29 -1.09
CA GLU A 2 -26.51 51.36 -1.07
C GLU A 2 -26.30 50.36 -2.20
N SER A 3 -25.73 49.22 -1.83
CA SER A 3 -25.64 48.04 -2.67
C SER A 3 -27.00 47.37 -2.63
N THR A 4 -27.81 47.60 -3.67
CA THR A 4 -29.09 46.89 -3.80
C THR A 4 -28.81 45.47 -4.30
N ALA A 5 -29.28 44.51 -3.51
CA ALA A 5 -29.06 43.08 -3.65
C ALA A 5 -29.56 42.52 -4.99
N ILE A 6 -28.80 41.57 -5.54
CA ILE A 6 -29.23 40.73 -6.66
C ILE A 6 -30.15 39.63 -6.08
N PRO A 7 -31.37 39.43 -6.60
CA PRO A 7 -32.27 38.39 -6.15
C PRO A 7 -31.74 37.01 -6.58
N VAL A 8 -31.54 36.12 -5.59
CA VAL A 8 -31.24 34.71 -5.83
C VAL A 8 -32.51 34.05 -6.35
N THR A 9 -32.54 33.65 -7.62
CA THR A 9 -33.61 32.82 -8.16
C THR A 9 -33.50 31.42 -7.57
N GLN A 10 -34.48 31.07 -6.75
CA GLN A 10 -34.80 29.72 -6.31
C GLN A 10 -35.28 28.93 -7.53
N ASP A 11 -34.36 28.38 -8.32
CA ASP A 11 -34.68 27.20 -9.12
C ASP A 11 -34.21 25.98 -8.31
N SER A 12 -35.20 25.43 -7.62
CA SER A 12 -35.24 24.15 -6.95
C SER A 12 -34.69 23.05 -7.86
N TYR A 13 -33.41 22.73 -7.70
CA TYR A 13 -32.85 21.45 -8.09
C TYR A 13 -33.32 20.42 -7.06
N GLU A 14 -34.48 19.80 -7.33
CA GLU A 14 -34.79 18.46 -6.83
C GLU A 14 -34.42 17.44 -7.91
N PRO A 15 -33.51 16.52 -7.58
CA PRO A 15 -33.61 15.16 -8.06
C PRO A 15 -33.79 14.24 -6.86
N SER A 16 -35.04 13.86 -6.68
CA SER A 16 -35.43 12.61 -6.05
C SER A 16 -35.20 11.48 -7.06
N ASP A 17 -33.95 11.05 -7.20
CA ASP A 17 -33.68 9.70 -7.71
C ASP A 17 -32.96 8.96 -6.60
N GLU A 18 -33.73 8.10 -5.96
CA GLU A 18 -33.25 7.02 -5.13
C GLU A 18 -32.12 6.29 -5.86
N TYR A 19 -30.87 6.58 -5.52
CA TYR A 19 -29.81 5.63 -5.81
C TYR A 19 -29.91 4.53 -4.75
N GLN A 20 -30.83 3.60 -4.97
CA GLN A 20 -30.84 2.32 -4.29
C GLN A 20 -29.54 1.59 -4.68
N LEU A 21 -28.49 1.79 -3.89
CA LEU A 21 -27.38 0.84 -3.86
C LEU A 21 -27.92 -0.45 -3.26
N THR A 22 -28.28 -1.35 -4.16
CA THR A 22 -28.62 -2.74 -3.89
C THR A 22 -27.56 -3.36 -2.99
N SER A 23 -28.02 -3.84 -1.84
CA SER A 23 -27.25 -4.50 -0.81
C SER A 23 -26.84 -5.90 -1.23
N GLU A 24 -25.73 -6.10 -1.96
CA GLU A 24 -25.22 -7.45 -2.20
C GLU A 24 -23.69 -7.50 -2.17
N ASN A 25 -23.17 -8.00 -1.04
CA ASN A 25 -21.77 -8.35 -0.74
C ASN A 25 -20.83 -7.19 -0.37
N ALA A 26 -21.08 -6.56 0.78
CA ALA A 26 -19.97 -6.26 1.66
C ALA A 26 -19.41 -7.60 2.11
N SER A 27 -18.43 -8.13 1.39
CA SER A 27 -17.56 -9.15 1.91
C SER A 27 -17.03 -8.63 3.24
N GLU A 28 -17.56 -9.19 4.33
CA GLU A 28 -16.94 -9.26 5.63
C GLU A 28 -15.58 -9.94 5.44
N ASN A 29 -14.64 -9.25 4.79
CA ASN A 29 -13.24 -9.57 4.95
C ASN A 29 -12.88 -8.96 6.29
N ASP A 30 -13.31 -9.71 7.31
CA ASP A 30 -12.68 -9.87 8.60
C ASP A 30 -11.27 -9.28 8.55
N TYR A 31 -11.14 -8.12 9.21
CA TYR A 31 -9.86 -7.62 9.65
C TYR A 31 -9.34 -8.59 10.72
N THR A 32 -9.05 -9.84 10.36
CA THR A 32 -7.97 -10.56 11.02
C THR A 32 -6.70 -9.86 10.58
N GLU A 33 -6.33 -8.85 11.37
CA GLU A 33 -5.03 -8.19 11.32
C GLU A 33 -3.93 -9.17 11.74
N GLU A 34 -3.75 -10.25 10.97
CA GLU A 34 -2.49 -10.97 10.93
C GLU A 34 -1.77 -10.52 9.67
N PRO A 35 -0.72 -9.68 9.77
CA PRO A 35 0.07 -9.33 8.61
C PRO A 35 0.67 -10.63 8.06
N ASP A 36 0.17 -11.08 6.90
CA ASP A 36 0.79 -12.11 6.08
C ASP A 36 2.29 -11.86 6.09
N ASN A 37 3.04 -12.71 6.81
CA ASN A 37 4.44 -12.51 7.14
C ASN A 37 5.19 -11.84 5.99
N VAL A 38 5.33 -10.50 6.06
CA VAL A 38 5.80 -9.72 4.92
C VAL A 38 7.27 -10.05 4.76
N VAL A 39 7.57 -10.83 3.73
CA VAL A 39 8.94 -11.23 3.44
C VAL A 39 9.74 -9.99 3.08
N VAL A 40 10.59 -9.55 4.01
CA VAL A 40 11.50 -8.43 3.77
C VAL A 40 12.52 -8.84 2.71
N PRO A 41 12.57 -8.20 1.53
CA PRO A 41 13.53 -8.54 0.50
C PRO A 41 14.94 -8.12 0.89
N CYS A 42 15.96 -8.86 0.45
CA CYS A 42 17.35 -8.44 0.59
C CYS A 42 17.63 -7.16 -0.22
N LEU A 43 18.68 -6.44 0.12
CA LEU A 43 19.07 -5.18 -0.52
C LEU A 43 19.29 -5.34 -2.03
N LEU A 44 19.84 -6.48 -2.45
CA LEU A 44 20.07 -6.75 -3.87
C LEU A 44 18.77 -6.97 -4.64
N CYS A 45 17.85 -7.78 -4.12
CA CYS A 45 16.54 -8.00 -4.72
C CYS A 45 15.71 -6.72 -4.72
N ARG A 46 15.80 -5.92 -3.64
CA ARG A 46 15.15 -4.61 -3.52
C ARG A 46 15.68 -3.64 -4.60
N ASN A 47 17.00 -3.54 -4.75
CA ASN A 47 17.63 -2.68 -5.76
C ASN A 47 17.30 -3.13 -7.19
N ARG A 48 17.26 -4.45 -7.43
CA ARG A 48 16.91 -5.01 -8.74
C ARG A 48 15.40 -5.13 -9.00
N LYS A 49 14.56 -4.75 -8.03
CA LYS A 49 13.10 -4.87 -8.09
C LYS A 49 12.63 -6.27 -8.49
N ARG A 50 13.30 -7.32 -7.99
CA ARG A 50 12.95 -8.73 -8.24
C ARG A 50 12.34 -9.36 -7.00
N ARG A 51 11.56 -10.43 -7.20
CA ARG A 51 11.02 -11.25 -6.11
C ARG A 51 12.18 -11.79 -5.26
N CYS A 52 12.02 -11.69 -3.95
CA CYS A 52 12.96 -12.24 -2.98
C CYS A 52 12.25 -13.33 -2.17
N ASP A 53 12.88 -14.50 -2.04
CA ASP A 53 12.32 -15.62 -1.28
C ASP A 53 12.55 -15.50 0.23
N GLY A 54 13.24 -14.45 0.69
CA GLY A 54 13.48 -14.20 2.12
C GLY A 54 14.39 -15.21 2.83
N ARG A 55 14.88 -16.25 2.15
CA ARG A 55 15.76 -17.26 2.75
C ARG A 55 17.02 -16.60 3.30
N ARG A 56 17.40 -16.99 4.52
CA ARG A 56 18.62 -16.53 5.20
C ARG A 56 19.57 -17.71 5.39
N PRO A 57 20.89 -17.51 5.29
CA PRO A 57 21.62 -16.24 5.14
C PRO A 57 21.60 -15.63 3.72
N THR A 58 21.25 -16.41 2.70
CA THR A 58 21.27 -15.99 1.29
C THR A 58 19.97 -16.41 0.60
N CYS A 59 19.31 -15.48 -0.10
CA CYS A 59 18.12 -15.83 -0.88
C CYS A 59 18.48 -16.66 -2.12
N PHE A 60 17.52 -17.40 -2.69
CA PHE A 60 17.78 -18.27 -3.84
C PHE A 60 18.34 -17.49 -5.03
N GLN A 61 17.76 -16.31 -5.32
CA GLN A 61 18.20 -15.48 -6.44
C GLN A 61 19.67 -15.02 -6.30
N CYS A 62 20.09 -14.61 -5.10
CA CYS A 62 21.48 -14.23 -4.86
C CYS A 62 22.43 -15.43 -4.91
N LYS A 63 21.98 -16.59 -4.41
CA LYS A 63 22.76 -17.84 -4.45
C LYS A 63 23.01 -18.28 -5.89
N ASP A 64 21.97 -18.28 -6.72
CA ASP A 64 22.04 -18.65 -8.13
C ASP A 64 22.95 -17.69 -8.93
N SER A 65 22.81 -16.38 -8.69
CA SER A 65 23.66 -15.37 -9.32
C SER A 65 25.07 -15.27 -8.73
N ASN A 66 25.40 -16.04 -7.67
CA ASN A 66 26.64 -15.94 -6.90
C ASN A 66 26.97 -14.51 -6.46
N LEU A 67 25.95 -13.76 -6.03
CA LEU A 67 26.08 -12.38 -5.58
C LEU A 67 25.91 -12.25 -4.07
N VAL A 68 26.53 -11.20 -3.54
CA VAL A 68 26.46 -10.86 -2.12
C VAL A 68 25.01 -10.55 -1.73
N CYS A 69 24.47 -11.35 -0.80
CA CYS A 69 23.13 -11.16 -0.25
C CYS A 69 23.23 -10.47 1.11
N LEU A 70 22.82 -9.21 1.15
CA LEU A 70 22.76 -8.44 2.39
C LEU A 70 21.33 -8.03 2.66
N TYR A 71 20.94 -8.13 3.92
CA TYR A 71 19.69 -7.56 4.42
C TYR A 71 20.00 -6.38 5.35
N THR A 72 19.02 -5.50 5.58
CA THR A 72 19.21 -4.24 6.33
C THR A 72 19.71 -4.45 7.76
N ASP A 73 19.26 -5.52 8.42
CA ASP A 73 19.71 -5.95 9.75
C ASP A 73 21.21 -6.28 9.78
N GLN A 74 21.75 -6.84 8.70
CA GLN A 74 23.16 -7.21 8.59
C GLN A 74 24.07 -6.01 8.34
N VAL A 75 23.56 -4.95 7.71
CA VAL A 75 24.33 -3.73 7.43
C VAL A 75 24.46 -2.86 8.67
N ALA A 76 23.40 -2.76 9.48
CA ALA A 76 23.44 -1.98 10.73
C ALA A 76 24.51 -2.50 11.70
N ALA A 77 24.66 -3.83 11.81
CA ALA A 77 25.67 -4.46 12.67
C ALA A 77 27.13 -4.29 12.17
N LYS A 78 27.35 -3.79 10.95
CA LYS A 78 28.69 -3.66 10.34
C LYS A 78 29.27 -2.24 10.42
N LEU A 79 28.51 -1.25 10.90
CA LEU A 79 28.90 0.17 10.97
C LEU A 79 29.23 0.65 12.39
N SER A 80 29.23 -0.24 13.37
CA SER A 80 29.44 0.09 14.79
C SER A 80 30.79 -0.38 15.34
N ASP A 81 31.79 -0.62 14.47
CA ASP A 81 33.16 -1.03 14.85
C ASP A 81 34.16 0.02 14.35
#